data_AF-A0A3Q1FYF9-F1
#
_entry.id   AF-A0A3Q1FYF9-F1
#
_cell.length_a   1.000
_cell.length_b   1.000
_cell.length_c   1.000
_cell.angle_alpha   90.00
_cell.angle_beta   90.00
_cell.angle_gamma   90.00
#
_symmetry.space_group_name_H-M   'P 1'
#
loop_
_entity.id
_entity.type
_entity.pdbx_description
1 polymer ?
#
loop_
_entity_poly.entity_id
_entity_poly.type
_entity_poly.pdbx_seq_one_letter_code
_entity_poly.pdbx_strand_id
1 'polypeptide(L)'
;MMAKLLESIGKFGLALAIGGGVVNSALFNVDAGHRAVIFDRFRGVQDAVVGEGTHFLIPWVQKPIVFDCRSRPRNVPVITGSKGI
;
A
#
# COMPACT_ATOMS: atom_id res chain seq x y z
N MET A 1 4.12 -14.96 -44.76
CA MET A 1 5.13 -14.20 -43.98
C MET A 1 4.47 -13.09 -43.14
N MET A 2 3.61 -12.25 -43.73
CA MET A 2 3.01 -11.09 -43.05
C MET A 2 2.04 -11.43 -41.90
N ALA A 3 1.26 -12.51 -42.02
CA ALA A 3 0.35 -12.94 -40.93
C ALA A 3 1.11 -13.33 -39.64
N LYS A 4 2.29 -13.93 -39.78
CA LYS A 4 3.13 -14.37 -38.65
C LYS A 4 3.80 -13.18 -37.94
N LEU A 5 4.12 -12.13 -38.71
CA LEU A 5 4.60 -10.85 -38.18
C LEU A 5 3.51 -10.15 -37.36
N LEU A 6 2.28 -10.11 -37.87
CA LEU A 6 1.14 -9.47 -37.21
C LEU A 6 0.74 -10.18 -35.92
N GLU A 7 0.77 -11.52 -35.92
CA GLU A 7 0.55 -12.34 -34.71
C GLU A 7 1.67 -12.10 -33.66
N SER A 8 2.93 -12.00 -34.10
CA SER A 8 4.05 -11.71 -33.20
C SER A 8 3.96 -10.32 -32.59
N ILE A 9 3.57 -9.30 -33.38
CA ILE A 9 3.35 -7.94 -32.88
C ILE A 9 2.17 -7.88 -31.92
N GLY A 10 1.06 -8.58 -32.22
CA GLY A 10 -0.09 -8.67 -31.34
C GLY A 10 0.24 -9.31 -29.99
N LYS A 11 1.01 -10.40 -30.00
CA LYS A 11 1.54 -11.04 -28.77
C LYS A 11 2.46 -10.11 -27.97
N PHE A 12 3.34 -9.40 -28.66
CA PHE A 12 4.27 -8.46 -28.02
C PHE A 12 3.54 -7.27 -27.40
N GLY A 13 2.54 -6.71 -28.11
CA GLY A 13 1.69 -5.64 -27.62
C GLY A 13 0.87 -6.05 -26.40
N LEU A 14 0.32 -7.27 -26.40
CA LEU A 14 -0.39 -7.83 -25.26
C LEU A 14 0.53 -8.03 -24.05
N ALA A 15 1.74 -8.57 -24.27
CA ALA A 15 2.73 -8.75 -23.20
C ALA A 15 3.16 -7.41 -22.58
N LEU A 16 3.36 -6.38 -23.39
CA LEU A 16 3.67 -5.02 -22.95
C LEU A 16 2.53 -4.39 -22.14
N ALA A 17 1.29 -4.56 -22.59
CA ALA A 17 0.12 -4.05 -21.90
C ALA A 17 -0.04 -4.68 -20.50
N ILE A 18 0.13 -6.01 -20.42
CA ILE A 18 0.07 -6.74 -19.14
C ILE A 18 1.25 -6.32 -18.24
N GLY A 19 2.46 -6.26 -18.78
CA GLY A 19 3.65 -5.85 -18.03
C GLY A 19 3.53 -4.43 -17.46
N GLY A 20 3.06 -3.47 -18.27
CA GLY A 20 2.85 -2.09 -17.85
C GLY A 20 1.79 -1.93 -16.75
N GLY A 21 0.69 -2.67 -16.83
CA GLY A 21 -0.37 -2.65 -15.82
C GLY A 21 0.09 -3.19 -14.45
N VAL A 22 0.95 -4.21 -14.45
CA VAL A 22 1.52 -4.78 -13.22
C VAL A 22 2.45 -3.80 -12.52
N VAL A 23 3.31 -3.09 -13.27
CA VAL A 23 4.24 -2.11 -12.70
C VAL A 23 3.49 -0.95 -12.04
N ASN A 24 2.45 -0.43 -12.69
CA ASN A 24 1.66 0.66 -12.11
C ASN A 24 0.95 0.25 -10.81
N SER A 25 0.44 -0.99 -10.77
CA SER A 25 -0.27 -1.53 -9.60
C SER A 25 0.64 -1.89 -8.43
N ALA A 26 1.96 -1.92 -8.66
CA ALA A 26 2.96 -2.32 -7.68
C ALA A 26 3.54 -1.14 -6.88
N LEU A 27 3.19 0.10 -7.21
CA LEU A 27 3.66 1.27 -6.51
C LEU A 27 2.54 1.88 -5.66
N PHE A 28 2.86 2.24 -4.42
CA PHE A 28 1.97 2.98 -3.54
C PHE A 28 2.74 4.08 -2.81
N ASN A 29 2.04 5.13 -2.40
CA ASN A 29 2.63 6.24 -1.69
C ASN A 29 2.07 6.32 -0.26
N VAL A 30 2.94 6.66 0.68
CA VAL A 30 2.59 6.93 2.08
C VAL A 30 2.82 8.41 2.35
N ASP A 31 1.74 9.11 2.68
CA ASP A 31 1.77 10.53 2.94
C ASP A 31 2.46 10.88 4.25
N ALA A 32 2.94 12.12 4.34
CA ALA A 32 3.61 12.62 5.55
C ALA A 32 2.69 12.55 6.79
N GLY A 33 3.25 12.10 7.92
CA GLY A 33 2.52 11.85 9.17
C GLY A 33 1.71 10.56 9.18
N HIS A 34 1.78 9.75 8.12
CA HIS A 34 1.20 8.41 8.08
C HIS A 34 2.29 7.35 8.05
N ARG A 35 1.91 6.13 8.39
CA ARG A 35 2.72 4.93 8.19
C ARG A 35 1.83 3.86 7.57
N ALA A 36 2.44 2.87 6.92
CA ALA A 36 1.71 1.76 6.33
C ALA A 36 2.15 0.42 6.94
N VAL A 37 1.19 -0.45 7.22
CA VAL A 37 1.44 -1.86 7.51
C VAL A 37 1.10 -2.67 6.27
N ILE A 38 1.97 -3.59 5.88
CA ILE A 38 1.71 -4.46 4.74
C ILE A 38 1.03 -5.75 5.22
N PHE A 39 -0.12 -6.06 4.64
CA PHE A 39 -0.77 -7.36 4.77
C PHE A 39 -0.42 -8.24 3.57
N ASP A 40 0.23 -9.37 3.82
CA ASP A 40 0.48 -10.41 2.84
C ASP A 40 -0.64 -11.47 2.92
N ARG A 41 -1.23 -11.84 1.79
CA ARG A 41 -2.29 -12.87 1.74
C ARG A 41 -1.85 -14.22 2.32
N PHE A 42 -0.56 -14.57 2.23
CA PHE A 42 -0.05 -15.87 2.67
C PHE A 42 0.51 -15.84 4.09
N ARG A 43 1.18 -14.76 4.49
CA ARG A 43 1.84 -14.62 5.79
C ARG A 43 1.07 -13.79 6.81
N GLY A 44 0.00 -13.12 6.37
CA GLY A 44 -0.76 -12.20 7.21
C GLY A 44 -0.07 -10.84 7.33
N VAL A 45 -0.21 -10.20 8.50
CA VAL A 45 0.35 -8.88 8.76
C VAL A 45 1.88 -8.97 8.90
N GLN A 46 2.62 -8.16 8.16
CA GLN A 46 4.07 -8.06 8.31
C GLN A 46 4.44 -7.23 9.55
N ASP A 47 5.49 -7.64 10.26
CA ASP A 47 5.99 -6.92 11.45
C ASP A 47 6.63 -5.57 11.10
N ALA A 48 7.15 -5.44 9.89
CA ALA A 48 7.79 -4.22 9.43
C ALA A 48 6.75 -3.15 9.08
N VAL A 49 6.87 -2.00 9.73
CA VAL A 49 6.08 -0.81 9.42
C VAL A 49 6.83 0.04 8.40
N VAL A 50 6.12 0.41 7.34
CA VAL A 50 6.63 1.21 6.25
C VAL A 50 6.41 2.70 6.54
N GLY A 51 7.46 3.49 6.40
CA GLY A 51 7.44 4.94 6.60
C GLY A 51 6.88 5.71 5.40
N GLU A 52 7.06 7.03 5.43
CA GLU A 52 6.63 7.95 4.38
C GLU A 52 7.37 7.69 3.05
N GLY A 53 6.76 8.09 1.93
CA GLY A 53 7.35 7.99 0.58
C GLY A 53 6.72 6.91 -0.30
N THR A 54 7.37 6.66 -1.44
CA THR A 54 6.90 5.69 -2.44
C THR A 54 7.51 4.32 -2.19
N HIS A 55 6.66 3.31 -2.07
CA HIS A 55 7.03 1.95 -1.75
C HIS A 55 6.51 0.98 -2.80
N PHE A 56 7.21 -0.15 -2.91
CA PHE A 56 6.82 -1.24 -3.81
C PHE A 56 6.02 -2.28 -3.05
N LEU A 57 4.98 -2.80 -3.67
CA LEU A 57 4.18 -3.93 -3.20
C LEU A 57 4.02 -4.93 -4.34
N ILE A 58 3.81 -6.20 -3.97
CA ILE A 58 3.42 -7.21 -4.96
C ILE A 58 1.90 -7.09 -5.16
N PRO A 59 1.43 -6.65 -6.34
CA PRO A 59 0.00 -6.50 -6.57
C PRO A 59 -0.68 -7.86 -6.37
N TRP A 60 -1.95 -7.86 -5.96
CA TRP A 60 -2.79 -9.04 -5.69
C TRP A 60 -2.43 -9.84 -4.42
N VAL A 61 -1.15 -9.91 -4.06
CA VAL A 61 -0.65 -10.66 -2.88
C VAL A 61 -0.59 -9.77 -1.65
N GLN A 62 -0.06 -8.56 -1.81
CA GLN A 62 0.15 -7.63 -0.71
C GLN A 62 -0.86 -6.49 -0.74
N LYS A 63 -1.32 -6.06 0.43
CA LYS A 63 -2.24 -4.94 0.61
C LYS A 63 -1.69 -3.98 1.67
N PRO A 64 -1.35 -2.73 1.32
CA PRO A 64 -0.91 -1.73 2.30
C PRO A 64 -2.13 -1.19 3.05
N ILE A 65 -2.01 -1.07 4.36
CA ILE A 65 -2.98 -0.44 5.25
C ILE A 65 -2.30 0.80 5.83
N VAL A 66 -2.73 1.98 5.38
CA VAL A 66 -2.18 3.27 5.83
C VAL A 66 -2.90 3.72 7.09
N PHE A 67 -2.13 4.16 8.09
CA PHE A 67 -2.64 4.63 9.38
C PHE A 67 -2.03 5.98 9.75
N ASP A 68 -2.85 6.82 10.38
CA ASP A 68 -2.43 8.13 10.89
C ASP A 68 -1.62 7.96 12.18
N CYS A 69 -0.39 8.46 12.17
CA CYS A 69 0.51 8.42 13.33
C CYS A 69 0.55 9.75 14.10
N ARG A 70 -0.25 10.73 13.71
CA ARG A 70 -0.28 12.05 14.34
C ARG A 70 -0.94 11.97 15.71
N SER A 71 -0.29 12.60 16.69
CA SER A 71 -0.87 12.79 18.01
C SER A 71 -2.07 13.73 17.91
N ARG A 72 -3.26 13.26 18.26
CA ARG A 72 -4.45 14.09 18.39
C ARG A 72 -4.70 14.42 19.86
N PRO A 73 -5.02 15.68 20.21
CA PRO A 73 -5.38 16.02 21.58
C PRO A 73 -6.64 15.26 21.97
N ARG A 74 -6.56 14.49 23.07
CA ARG A 74 -7.71 13.83 23.67
C ARG A 74 -8.04 14.50 24.99
N ASN A 75 -9.26 15.01 25.14
CA ASN A 75 -9.75 15.44 26.43
C ASN A 75 -10.28 14.21 27.16
N VAL A 76 -9.60 13.78 28.21
CA VAL A 76 -10.07 12.68 29.06
C VAL A 76 -10.75 13.32 30.27
N PRO A 77 -12.09 13.41 30.30
CA PRO A 77 -12.78 14.00 31.44
C PRO A 77 -12.55 13.12 32.66
N VAL A 78 -11.93 13.70 33.69
CA VAL A 78 -11.73 13.02 34.98
C VAL A 78 -12.93 13.35 35.85
N ILE A 79 -13.75 12.35 36.18
CA ILE A 79 -14.92 12.51 37.08
C ILE A 79 -14.52 12.52 38.56
N THR A 80 -13.30 12.11 38.88
CA THR A 80 -12.78 12.08 40.25
C THR A 80 -11.83 13.26 40.47
N GLY A 81 -12.38 14.40 40.86
CA GLY A 81 -11.58 15.40 41.56
C GLY A 81 -11.41 14.95 43.00
N SER A 82 -10.24 14.47 43.41
CA SER A 82 -9.88 14.49 44.84
C SER A 82 -9.58 15.94 45.22
N LYS A 83 -10.63 16.76 45.25
CA LYS A 83 -10.65 17.99 46.02
C LYS A 83 -11.64 17.73 47.16
N GLY A 84 -11.17 16.92 48.10
CA GLY A 84 -11.83 16.64 49.35
C GLY A 84 -10.96 17.18 50.48
N ILE A 85 -11.56 18.10 51.23
CA ILE A 85 -11.05 18.91 52.36
C ILE A 85 -10.30 20.17 51.96
#